data_AF-A0A7V5U2B3-F1
#
_entry.id   AF-A0A7V5U2B3-F1
#
_cell.length_a   1.000
_cell.length_b   1.000
_cell.length_c   1.000
_cell.angle_alpha   90.00
_cell.angle_beta   90.00
_cell.angle_gamma   90.00
#
_symmetry.space_group_name_H-M   'P 1'
#
loop_
_entity.id
_entity.type
_entity.pdbx_description
1 polymer ?
#
loop_
_entity_poly.entity_id
_entity_poly.type
_entity_poly.pdbx_seq_one_letter_code
_entity_poly.pdbx_strand_id
1 'polypeptide(L)'
;MECQLELIEEIPAEELDLSIETLGACKVENPLQKDRLCYVTDDMKASLVVSEDYLKKCLEEGRTPPSAELAGPRPRIYFDPAKTRAAIVTCGGLCPGINDVIRSIVLTLYFSYGV
;
A
#
# COMPACT_ATOMS: atom_id res chain seq x y z
N MET A 1 8.02 25.68 13.47
CA MET A 1 7.46 24.38 13.05
C MET A 1 7.00 24.61 11.62
N GLU A 2 7.98 24.80 10.75
CA GLU A 2 7.76 25.01 9.32
C GLU A 2 7.40 23.67 8.70
N CYS A 3 6.40 23.73 7.84
CA CYS A 3 5.60 22.63 7.37
C CYS A 3 6.45 21.70 6.51
N GLN A 4 6.52 20.40 6.84
CA GLN A 4 7.14 19.36 6.00
C GLN A 4 6.47 19.20 4.60
N LEU A 5 5.52 20.06 4.23
CA LEU A 5 4.83 20.05 2.95
C LEU A 5 5.64 20.69 1.81
N GLU A 6 6.59 21.59 2.09
CA GLU A 6 7.44 22.19 1.04
C GLU A 6 8.39 21.16 0.39
N LEU A 7 8.70 20.05 1.08
CA LEU A 7 9.59 19.02 0.57
C LEU A 7 9.00 18.17 -0.58
N ILE A 8 7.68 18.21 -0.80
CA ILE A 8 7.04 17.42 -1.87
C ILE A 8 7.00 18.20 -3.20
N GLU A 9 7.10 19.53 -3.17
CA GLU A 9 7.14 20.35 -4.38
C GLU A 9 8.53 20.36 -5.06
N GLU A 10 9.60 20.01 -4.32
CA GLU A 10 10.97 20.05 -4.83
C GLU A 10 11.54 18.70 -5.29
N ILE A 11 10.88 17.57 -5.03
CA ILE A 11 11.39 16.26 -5.49
C ILE A 11 10.97 16.10 -6.95
N PRO A 12 11.92 16.07 -7.91
CA PRO A 12 11.59 15.79 -9.31
C PRO A 12 10.90 14.44 -9.39
N ALA A 13 9.71 14.40 -10.00
CA ALA A 13 8.95 13.17 -10.18
C ALA A 13 9.78 12.07 -10.89
N GLU A 14 10.81 12.46 -11.62
CA GLU A 14 11.73 11.58 -12.35
C GLU A 14 12.75 10.83 -11.46
N GLU A 15 12.90 11.17 -10.18
CA GLU A 15 13.92 10.56 -9.29
C GLU A 15 13.36 9.56 -8.25
N LEU A 16 12.03 9.37 -8.19
CA LEU A 16 11.39 8.49 -7.21
C LEU A 16 11.12 7.09 -7.79
N ASP A 17 11.87 6.09 -7.32
CA ASP A 17 11.50 4.69 -7.54
C ASP A 17 10.38 4.30 -6.56
N LEU A 18 9.16 4.20 -7.11
CA LEU A 18 7.95 3.80 -6.39
C LEU A 18 7.53 2.37 -6.72
N SER A 19 8.41 1.57 -7.33
CA SER A 19 8.12 0.18 -7.64
C SER A 19 8.07 -0.67 -6.36
N ILE A 20 7.14 -1.62 -6.33
CA ILE A 20 6.99 -2.57 -5.22
C ILE A 20 7.53 -3.92 -5.67
N GLU A 21 8.49 -4.46 -4.94
CA GLU A 21 9.00 -5.81 -5.18
C GLU A 21 7.91 -6.86 -4.94
N THR A 22 7.89 -7.90 -5.77
CA THR A 22 6.95 -9.00 -5.64
C THR A 22 7.68 -10.33 -5.46
N LEU A 23 7.07 -11.26 -4.71
CA LEU A 23 7.61 -12.60 -4.51
C LEU A 23 7.34 -13.54 -5.70
N GLY A 24 6.64 -13.06 -6.73
CA GLY A 24 6.20 -13.81 -7.90
C GLY A 24 4.68 -13.82 -8.07
N ALA A 25 4.18 -14.71 -8.91
CA ALA A 25 2.76 -14.74 -9.29
C ALA A 25 1.84 -15.16 -8.12
N CYS A 26 0.81 -14.36 -7.84
CA CYS A 26 -0.26 -14.65 -6.89
C CYS A 26 -1.23 -15.70 -7.46
N LYS A 27 -1.23 -16.91 -6.88
CA LYS A 27 -2.00 -18.06 -7.38
C LYS A 27 -3.11 -18.53 -6.45
N VAL A 28 -3.16 -18.01 -5.22
CA VAL A 28 -4.14 -18.42 -4.22
C VAL A 28 -5.30 -17.42 -4.24
N GLU A 29 -6.53 -17.90 -4.25
CA GLU A 29 -7.72 -17.04 -4.10
C GLU A 29 -7.73 -16.43 -2.70
N ASN A 30 -8.05 -15.15 -2.60
CA ASN A 30 -8.12 -14.49 -1.30
C ASN A 30 -9.34 -15.02 -0.50
N PRO A 31 -9.16 -15.52 0.74
CA PRO A 31 -10.27 -16.04 1.55
C PRO A 31 -11.23 -14.96 2.06
N LEU A 32 -10.90 -13.68 1.90
CA LEU A 32 -11.75 -12.58 2.32
C LEU A 32 -13.13 -12.64 1.64
N GLN A 33 -14.17 -12.83 2.45
CA GLN A 33 -15.57 -12.80 2.01
C GLN A 33 -16.07 -11.36 1.88
N LYS A 34 -15.44 -10.58 1.00
CA LYS A 34 -15.85 -9.19 0.71
C LYS A 34 -16.39 -9.05 -0.71
N ASP A 35 -17.17 -8.00 -0.90
CA ASP A 35 -17.64 -7.59 -2.23
C ASP A 35 -16.45 -7.34 -3.17
N ARG A 36 -16.64 -7.60 -4.46
CA ARG A 36 -15.62 -7.38 -5.49
C ARG A 36 -15.11 -5.93 -5.51
N LEU A 37 -15.96 -4.97 -5.16
CA LEU A 37 -15.62 -3.55 -5.08
C LEU A 37 -14.65 -3.20 -3.94
N CYS A 38 -14.44 -4.10 -2.98
CA CYS A 38 -13.46 -3.89 -1.90
C CYS A 38 -12.03 -4.25 -2.31
N TYR A 39 -11.84 -4.93 -3.45
CA TYR A 39 -10.53 -5.33 -3.93
C TYR A 39 -9.91 -4.26 -4.80
N VAL A 40 -8.59 -4.13 -4.67
CA VAL A 40 -7.76 -3.24 -5.49
C VAL A 40 -6.80 -4.06 -6.35
N THR A 41 -6.26 -3.44 -7.39
CA THR A 41 -5.32 -4.05 -8.33
C THR A 41 -4.04 -3.21 -8.41
N ASP A 42 -2.95 -3.81 -8.89
CA ASP A 42 -1.62 -3.19 -8.87
C ASP A 42 -1.49 -1.99 -9.85
N ASP A 43 -2.44 -1.86 -10.79
CA ASP A 43 -2.59 -0.70 -11.67
C ASP A 43 -3.35 0.48 -11.03
N MET A 44 -4.02 0.26 -9.90
CA MET A 44 -4.67 1.34 -9.15
C MET A 44 -3.63 2.12 -8.35
N LYS A 45 -3.44 3.39 -8.72
CA LYS A 45 -2.44 4.27 -8.09
C LYS A 45 -3.08 5.56 -7.57
N ALA A 46 -2.49 6.10 -6.50
CA ALA A 46 -2.78 7.44 -6.00
C ALA A 46 -1.65 8.40 -6.37
N SER A 47 -2.01 9.56 -6.91
CA SER A 47 -1.04 10.64 -7.17
C SER A 47 -0.49 11.18 -5.85
N LEU A 48 0.82 11.39 -5.79
CA LEU A 48 1.50 12.02 -4.65
C LEU A 48 1.31 13.55 -4.67
N VAL A 49 1.08 14.13 -5.85
CA VAL A 49 0.80 15.55 -6.05
C VAL A 49 -0.62 15.72 -6.57
N VAL A 50 -1.45 16.43 -5.80
CA VAL A 50 -2.89 16.59 -6.07
C VAL A 50 -3.28 18.03 -6.44
N SER A 51 -2.29 18.91 -6.65
CA SER A 51 -2.53 20.26 -7.15
C SER A 51 -3.20 20.19 -8.52
N GLU A 52 -4.31 20.91 -8.67
CA GLU A 52 -5.09 20.93 -9.91
C GLU A 52 -4.25 21.41 -11.10
N ASP A 53 -3.46 22.47 -10.91
CA ASP A 53 -2.62 23.06 -11.95
C ASP A 53 -1.52 22.08 -12.41
N TYR A 54 -0.92 21.35 -11.46
CA TYR A 54 0.08 20.33 -11.77
C TYR A 54 -0.53 19.16 -12.54
N LEU A 55 -1.68 18.66 -12.10
CA LEU A 55 -2.36 17.55 -12.75
C LEU A 55 -2.82 17.90 -14.17
N LYS A 56 -3.33 19.12 -14.38
CA LYS A 56 -3.64 19.65 -15.72
C LYS A 56 -2.40 19.68 -16.62
N LYS A 57 -1.28 20.20 -16.11
CA LYS A 57 -0.02 20.24 -16.85
C LYS A 57 0.48 18.84 -17.24
N CYS A 58 0.45 17.88 -16.31
CA CYS A 58 0.80 16.49 -16.61
C CYS A 58 -0.08 15.93 -17.74
N LEU A 59 -1.39 16.18 -17.69
CA LEU A 59 -2.34 15.74 -18.71
C LEU A 59 -2.06 16.38 -20.07
N GLU A 60 -1.81 17.70 -20.11
CA GLU A 60 -1.47 18.44 -21.34
C GLU A 60 -0.18 17.94 -21.99
N GLU A 61 0.81 17.56 -21.18
CA GLU A 61 2.11 17.05 -21.63
C GLU A 61 2.12 15.52 -21.84
N GLY A 62 0.99 14.83 -21.63
CA GLY A 62 0.88 13.38 -21.76
C GLY A 62 1.71 12.59 -20.75
N ARG A 63 2.09 13.22 -19.63
CA ARG A 63 2.85 12.62 -18.54
C ARG A 63 1.91 12.10 -17.45
N THR A 64 2.27 10.99 -16.83
CA THR A 64 1.60 10.53 -15.60
C THR A 64 2.21 11.23 -14.40
N PRO A 65 1.40 11.72 -13.44
CA PRO A 65 1.94 12.28 -12.22
C PRO A 65 2.66 11.20 -11.39
N PRO A 66 3.62 11.57 -10.53
CA PRO A 66 4.25 10.65 -9.60
C PRO A 66 3.16 10.01 -8.73
N SER A 67 3.04 8.69 -8.81
CA SER A 67 1.92 7.97 -8.21
C SER A 67 2.40 6.68 -7.55
N ALA A 68 1.89 6.40 -6.34
CA ALA A 68 2.15 5.18 -5.60
C ALA A 68 1.00 4.18 -5.75
N GLU A 69 1.30 2.90 -5.73
CA GLU A 69 0.30 1.82 -5.77
C GLU A 69 -0.62 1.86 -4.54
N LEU A 70 -1.93 1.63 -4.74
CA LEU A 70 -2.89 1.59 -3.64
C LEU A 70 -2.73 0.32 -2.80
N ALA A 71 -2.58 0.51 -1.49
CA ALA A 71 -2.69 -0.59 -0.53
C ALA A 71 -4.15 -1.07 -0.41
N GLY A 72 -4.34 -2.38 -0.24
CA GLY A 72 -5.65 -2.97 -0.03
C GLY A 72 -5.68 -4.46 -0.39
N PRO A 73 -6.78 -5.16 -0.10
CA PRO A 73 -6.87 -6.59 -0.40
C PRO A 73 -6.83 -6.81 -1.91
N ARG A 74 -6.06 -7.80 -2.34
CA ARG A 74 -6.02 -8.28 -3.73
C ARG A 74 -6.93 -9.50 -3.89
N PRO A 75 -7.56 -9.71 -5.06
CA PRO A 75 -8.42 -10.87 -5.28
C PRO A 75 -7.64 -12.20 -5.22
N ARG A 76 -6.34 -12.15 -5.54
CA ARG A 76 -5.40 -13.27 -5.41
C ARG A 76 -4.21 -12.87 -4.56
N ILE A 77 -3.72 -13.81 -3.77
CA ILE A 77 -2.59 -13.66 -2.86
C ILE A 77 -1.49 -14.67 -3.18
N TYR A 78 -0.27 -14.36 -2.73
CA TYR A 78 0.90 -15.20 -2.97
C TYR A 78 0.95 -16.41 -2.03
N PHE A 79 0.74 -16.17 -0.73
CA PHE A 79 0.83 -17.21 0.29
C PHE A 79 -0.48 -17.99 0.43
N ASP A 80 -0.36 -19.30 0.63
CA ASP A 80 -1.44 -20.19 1.06
C ASP A 80 -1.65 -20.01 2.58
N PRO A 81 -2.78 -19.45 3.04
CA PRO A 81 -2.96 -19.11 4.46
C PRO A 81 -2.79 -20.31 5.40
N ALA A 82 -3.25 -21.50 5.00
CA ALA A 82 -3.17 -22.72 5.83
C ALA A 82 -1.71 -23.15 6.11
N LYS A 83 -0.77 -22.76 5.23
CA LYS A 83 0.67 -23.06 5.33
C LYS A 83 1.49 -21.88 5.83
N THR A 84 0.86 -20.73 6.03
CA THR A 84 1.54 -19.50 6.41
C THR A 84 1.76 -19.46 7.92
N ARG A 85 2.89 -18.89 8.34
CA ARG A 85 3.18 -18.56 9.74
C ARG A 85 3.75 -17.15 9.76
N ALA A 86 3.22 -16.29 10.62
CA ALA A 86 3.67 -14.92 10.75
C ALA A 86 4.45 -14.74 12.06
N ALA A 87 5.57 -14.01 11.99
CA ALA A 87 6.30 -13.54 13.15
C ALA A 87 6.22 -12.01 13.18
N ILE A 88 5.95 -11.43 14.35
CA ILE A 88 5.88 -9.98 14.54
C ILE A 88 7.03 -9.59 15.46
N VAL A 89 7.85 -8.63 15.04
CA VAL A 89 8.92 -8.04 15.84
C VAL A 89 8.73 -6.53 15.86
N THR A 90 8.88 -5.94 17.04
CA THR A 90 8.88 -4.49 17.23
C THR A 90 10.28 -4.04 17.61
N CYS A 91 10.83 -3.10 16.85
CA CYS A 91 12.19 -2.61 17.05
C CYS A 91 12.17 -1.14 17.52
N GLY A 92 13.22 -0.73 18.25
CA GLY A 92 13.37 0.66 18.71
C GLY A 92 12.65 0.98 20.02
N GLY A 93 12.35 2.26 20.22
CA GLY A 93 11.63 2.76 21.40
C GLY A 93 10.11 2.51 21.30
N LEU A 94 9.44 2.40 22.45
CA LEU A 94 7.99 2.24 22.49
C LEU A 94 7.29 3.54 22.07
N CYS A 95 6.29 3.42 21.20
CA CYS A 95 5.43 4.52 20.76
C CYS A 95 3.96 4.18 21.08
N PRO A 96 3.12 5.14 21.49
CA PRO A 96 1.68 4.93 21.62
C PRO A 96 1.07 4.33 20.34
N GLY A 97 0.22 3.31 20.49
CA GLY A 97 -0.44 2.62 19.38
C GLY A 97 0.24 1.34 18.88
N ILE A 98 1.45 1.00 19.37
CA ILE A 98 2.12 -0.25 18.94
C ILE A 98 1.28 -1.50 19.24
N ASN A 99 0.59 -1.53 20.38
CA ASN A 99 -0.27 -2.65 20.75
C ASN A 99 -1.50 -2.74 19.84
N ASP A 100 -2.07 -1.62 19.40
CA ASP A 100 -3.17 -1.58 18.44
C ASP A 100 -2.72 -2.12 17.08
N VAL A 101 -1.51 -1.78 16.63
CA VAL A 101 -0.91 -2.33 15.40
C VAL A 101 -0.75 -3.85 15.52
N ILE A 102 -0.12 -4.34 16.60
CA ILE A 102 0.05 -5.78 16.84
C ILE A 102 -1.31 -6.48 16.86
N ARG A 103 -2.28 -5.95 17.61
CA ARG A 103 -3.63 -6.51 17.72
C ARG A 103 -4.30 -6.59 16.36
N SER A 104 -4.24 -5.52 15.56
CA SER A 104 -4.85 -5.47 14.23
C SER A 104 -4.25 -6.51 13.28
N ILE A 105 -2.92 -6.65 13.27
CA ILE A 105 -2.22 -7.66 12.46
C ILE A 105 -2.66 -9.08 12.89
N VAL A 106 -2.61 -9.39 14.19
CA VAL A 106 -2.97 -10.72 14.71
C VAL A 106 -4.42 -11.07 14.40
N LEU A 107 -5.36 -10.15 14.66
CA LEU A 107 -6.79 -10.40 14.40
C LEU A 107 -7.08 -10.56 12.90
N THR A 108 -6.39 -9.80 12.04
CA THR A 108 -6.55 -9.92 10.59
C THR A 108 -6.04 -11.27 10.11
N LEU A 109 -4.84 -11.69 10.53
CA LEU A 109 -4.28 -12.99 10.18
C LEU A 109 -5.18 -14.14 10.63
N TYR A 110 -5.63 -14.11 11.88
CA TYR A 110 -6.43 -15.19 12.45
C TYR A 110 -7.85 -15.24 11.88
N PHE A 111 -8.60 -14.13 11.99
CA PHE A 111 -10.03 -14.13 11.64
C PHE A 111 -10.30 -13.95 10.15
N SER A 112 -9.44 -13.23 9.42
CA SER A 112 -9.68 -12.95 8.01
C SER A 112 -9.01 -13.93 7.06
N TYR A 113 -7.83 -14.43 7.44
CA TYR A 113 -7.04 -15.33 6.59
C TYR A 113 -6.90 -16.75 7.14
N GLY A 114 -7.22 -17.01 8.41
CA GLY A 114 -7.08 -18.34 9.00
C GLY A 114 -5.63 -18.81 9.15
N VAL A 115 -4.71 -17.84 9.31
CA VAL A 115 -3.27 -18.05 9.58
C VAL A 115 -3.04 -18.37 11.04
#